data_AF-A0A351D009-F1
#
_entry.id   AF-A0A351D009-F1
#
_cell.length_a   1.000
_cell.length_b   1.000
_cell.length_c   1.000
_cell.angle_alpha   90.00
_cell.angle_beta   90.00
_cell.angle_gamma   90.00
#
_symmetry.space_group_name_H-M   'P 1'
#
loop_
_entity.id
_entity.type
_entity.pdbx_description
1 polymer ?
#
loop_
_entity_poly.entity_id
_entity_poly.type
_entity_poly.pdbx_seq_one_letter_code
_entity_poly.pdbx_strand_id
1 'polypeptide(L)'
;MLLNNTRALIIIFAVTCGLFAHSVDQRAPWFGAIDTGLHEWLTGSTVKFAKNWYREGPVNLKFLMLEEPSSVEFPMLEDRGVYQSYAPGSVLPVYLIAKIIGRPPSAAMVMRYNLLNHFGIAFLLA
;
A
#
# COMPACT_ATOMS: atom_id res chain seq x y z
N MET A 1 19.36 -2.58 36.84
CA MET A 1 18.11 -2.09 36.22
C MET A 1 18.21 -2.07 34.69
N LEU A 2 19.20 -1.41 34.08
CA LEU A 2 19.38 -1.35 32.61
C LEU A 2 19.49 -2.71 31.91
N LEU A 3 20.25 -3.67 32.48
CA LEU A 3 20.45 -5.00 31.89
C LEU A 3 19.15 -5.84 31.82
N ASN A 4 18.22 -5.64 32.76
CA ASN A 4 16.93 -6.34 32.76
C ASN A 4 15.99 -5.77 31.70
N ASN A 5 16.03 -4.45 31.49
CA ASN A 5 15.23 -3.78 30.48
C ASN A 5 15.69 -4.17 29.07
N THR A 6 17.00 -4.25 28.82
CA THR A 6 17.54 -4.70 27.53
C THR A 6 17.12 -6.14 27.22
N ARG A 7 17.16 -7.05 28.21
CA ARG A 7 16.70 -8.43 28.03
C ARG A 7 15.20 -8.51 27.72
N ALA A 8 14.38 -7.74 28.42
CA ALA A 8 12.95 -7.66 28.16
C ALA A 8 12.65 -7.16 26.73
N LEU A 9 13.35 -6.10 26.28
CA LEU A 9 13.21 -5.56 24.92
C LEU A 9 13.61 -6.58 23.85
N ILE A 10 14.69 -7.34 24.07
CA ILE A 10 15.11 -8.41 23.14
C ILE A 10 14.05 -9.50 23.05
N ILE A 11 13.47 -9.91 24.19
CA ILE A 11 12.42 -10.93 24.23
C ILE A 11 11.17 -10.43 23.49
N ILE A 12 10.71 -9.22 23.78
CA ILE A 12 9.56 -8.60 23.12
C ILE A 12 9.81 -8.53 21.61
N PHE A 13 10.98 -8.05 21.19
CA PHE A 13 11.34 -7.98 19.77
C PHE A 13 11.30 -9.36 19.09
N ALA A 14 11.88 -10.38 19.73
CA ALA A 14 11.89 -11.74 19.19
C ALA A 14 10.47 -12.32 19.07
N VAL A 15 9.62 -12.11 20.08
CA VAL A 15 8.21 -12.54 20.06
C VAL A 15 7.44 -11.82 18.97
N THR A 16 7.56 -10.48 18.86
CA THR A 16 6.92 -9.69 17.81
C THR A 16 7.34 -10.16 16.42
N CYS A 17 8.64 -10.43 16.21
CA CYS A 17 9.14 -10.97 14.94
C CYS A 17 8.54 -12.35 14.63
N GLY A 18 8.48 -13.25 15.62
CA GLY A 18 7.90 -14.59 15.45
C GLY A 18 6.42 -14.55 15.11
N LEU A 19 5.63 -13.77 15.86
CA LEU A 19 4.19 -13.60 15.61
C LEU A 19 3.92 -12.94 14.26
N PHE A 20 4.70 -11.91 13.91
CA PHE A 20 4.57 -11.24 12.63
C PHE A 20 4.90 -12.20 11.47
N ALA A 21 6.02 -12.95 11.55
CA ALA A 21 6.40 -13.92 10.53
C ALA A 21 5.31 -14.99 10.34
N HIS A 22 4.76 -15.53 11.43
CA HIS A 22 3.65 -16.48 11.36
C HIS A 22 2.42 -15.89 10.67
N SER A 23 2.05 -14.64 11.00
CA SER A 23 0.93 -13.98 10.33
C SER A 23 1.19 -13.71 8.84
N VAL A 24 2.44 -13.48 8.43
CA VAL A 24 2.81 -13.33 7.01
C VAL A 24 2.65 -14.65 6.27
N ASP A 25 3.13 -15.75 6.87
CA ASP A 25 2.99 -17.10 6.31
C ASP A 25 1.52 -17.45 6.06
N GLN A 26 0.65 -17.18 7.03
CA GLN A 26 -0.80 -17.36 6.88
C GLN A 26 -1.39 -16.57 5.70
N ARG A 27 -0.85 -15.38 5.38
CA ARG A 27 -1.34 -14.51 4.31
C ARG A 27 -0.72 -14.80 2.94
N ALA A 28 0.27 -15.68 2.87
CA ALA A 28 1.00 -16.00 1.65
C ALA A 28 0.10 -16.46 0.48
N PRO A 29 -0.97 -17.26 0.68
CA PRO A 29 -1.84 -17.71 -0.41
C PRO A 29 -2.51 -16.57 -1.20
N TRP A 30 -2.76 -15.42 -0.57
CA TRP A 30 -3.41 -14.27 -1.19
C TRP A 30 -2.42 -13.21 -1.68
N PHE A 31 -1.12 -13.47 -1.59
CA PHE A 31 -0.10 -12.47 -1.88
C PHE A 31 -0.12 -12.04 -3.35
N GLY A 32 -0.40 -10.76 -3.58
CA GLY A 32 -0.43 -10.15 -4.90
C GLY A 32 -1.68 -10.45 -5.72
N ALA A 33 -2.61 -11.24 -5.19
CA ALA A 33 -3.92 -11.46 -5.77
C ALA A 33 -4.90 -10.36 -5.31
N ILE A 34 -5.84 -10.00 -6.18
CA ILE A 34 -7.06 -9.30 -5.80
C ILE A 34 -8.12 -10.40 -5.72
N ASP A 35 -8.47 -10.79 -4.50
CA ASP A 35 -9.53 -11.77 -4.25
C ASP A 35 -10.90 -11.20 -4.67
N THR A 36 -11.87 -12.04 -5.01
CA THR A 36 -13.24 -11.63 -5.42
C THR A 36 -14.24 -11.65 -4.25
N GLY A 37 -13.73 -11.47 -3.03
CA GLY A 37 -14.49 -11.52 -1.78
C GLY A 37 -15.05 -10.17 -1.34
N LEU A 38 -14.87 -9.85 -0.05
CA LEU A 38 -15.30 -8.57 0.52
C LEU A 38 -14.12 -7.58 0.53
N HIS A 39 -14.36 -6.36 0.07
CA HIS A 39 -13.42 -5.22 0.14
C HIS A 39 -12.21 -5.21 -0.81
N GLU A 40 -12.20 -6.04 -1.85
CA GLU A 40 -11.15 -6.06 -2.89
C GLU A 40 -10.96 -4.73 -3.62
N TRP A 41 -12.04 -3.96 -3.72
CA TRP A 41 -12.10 -2.65 -4.34
C TRP A 41 -11.10 -1.66 -3.74
N LEU A 42 -10.74 -1.77 -2.45
CA LEU A 42 -9.75 -0.87 -1.84
C LEU A 42 -8.35 -1.07 -2.41
N THR A 43 -7.91 -2.33 -2.50
CA THR A 43 -6.61 -2.66 -3.12
C THR A 43 -6.64 -2.35 -4.61
N GLY A 44 -7.73 -2.71 -5.30
CA GLY A 44 -7.93 -2.41 -6.71
C GLY A 44 -7.86 -0.92 -7.01
N SER A 45 -8.61 -0.10 -6.27
CA SER A 45 -8.63 1.35 -6.41
C SER A 45 -7.26 1.96 -6.09
N THR A 46 -6.57 1.50 -5.04
CA THR A 46 -5.21 1.97 -4.73
C THR A 46 -4.25 1.69 -5.88
N VAL A 47 -4.27 0.48 -6.44
CA VAL A 47 -3.46 0.11 -7.60
C VAL A 47 -3.80 0.98 -8.81
N LYS A 48 -5.10 1.22 -9.05
CA LYS A 48 -5.58 2.04 -10.17
C LYS A 48 -5.10 3.49 -10.05
N PHE A 49 -5.32 4.14 -8.92
CA PHE A 49 -4.89 5.51 -8.70
C PHE A 49 -3.37 5.65 -8.78
N ALA A 50 -2.64 4.71 -8.17
CA ALA A 50 -1.19 4.69 -8.27
C ALA A 50 -0.71 4.50 -9.72
N LYS A 51 -1.39 3.68 -10.54
CA LYS A 51 -1.07 3.50 -11.96
C LYS A 51 -1.30 4.78 -12.77
N ASN A 52 -2.40 5.50 -12.51
CA ASN A 52 -2.65 6.79 -13.16
C ASN A 52 -1.52 7.78 -12.82
N TRP A 53 -1.15 7.88 -11.54
CA TRP A 53 -0.02 8.70 -11.10
C TRP A 53 1.32 8.25 -11.68
N TYR A 54 1.56 6.95 -11.81
CA TYR A 54 2.79 6.40 -12.37
C TYR A 54 2.95 6.76 -13.86
N ARG A 55 1.84 6.75 -14.62
CA ARG A 55 1.82 7.05 -16.06
C ARG A 55 1.95 8.53 -16.35
N GLU A 56 1.20 9.37 -15.64
CA GLU A 56 1.00 10.77 -16.01
C GLU A 56 1.67 11.74 -15.04
N GLY A 57 2.06 11.27 -13.85
CA GLY A 57 2.65 12.07 -12.79
C GLY A 57 1.58 12.68 -11.87
N PRO A 58 1.74 12.61 -10.53
CA PRO A 58 0.75 13.13 -9.59
C PRO A 58 0.54 14.65 -9.73
N VAL A 59 1.59 15.41 -10.04
CA VAL A 59 1.50 16.87 -10.21
C VAL A 59 0.64 17.24 -11.41
N ASN A 60 0.82 16.56 -12.56
CA ASN A 60 0.02 16.80 -13.76
C ASN A 60 -1.45 16.44 -13.54
N LEU A 61 -1.71 15.43 -12.73
CA LEU A 61 -3.06 15.04 -12.31
C LEU A 61 -3.58 15.85 -11.10
N LYS A 62 -2.88 16.90 -10.66
CA LYS A 62 -3.25 17.74 -9.49
C LYS A 62 -3.50 16.91 -8.21
N PHE A 63 -2.76 15.82 -8.06
CA PHE A 63 -2.90 14.84 -6.99
C PHE A 63 -4.31 14.23 -6.87
N LEU A 64 -5.09 14.23 -7.95
CA LEU A 64 -6.41 13.62 -7.99
C LEU A 64 -6.31 12.09 -8.05
N MET A 65 -7.22 11.42 -7.36
CA MET A 65 -7.46 9.99 -7.51
C MET A 65 -8.57 9.81 -8.56
N LEU A 66 -8.16 9.47 -9.78
CA LEU A 66 -9.08 9.39 -10.92
C LEU A 66 -9.60 7.96 -11.10
N GLU A 67 -10.91 7.82 -11.24
CA GLU A 67 -11.57 6.54 -11.50
C GLU A 67 -11.16 5.97 -12.86
N GLU A 68 -10.97 6.84 -13.85
CA GLU A 68 -10.71 6.47 -15.23
C GLU A 68 -9.29 6.85 -15.71
N PRO A 69 -8.64 5.99 -16.51
CA PRO A 69 -7.38 6.33 -17.17
C PRO A 69 -7.62 7.26 -18.38
N SER A 70 -6.55 7.89 -18.88
CA SER A 70 -6.61 8.67 -20.12
C SER A 70 -6.93 7.70 -21.25
N SER A 71 -8.01 8.00 -21.97
CA SER A 71 -8.60 7.16 -23.01
C SER A 71 -9.38 8.00 -24.02
N VAL A 72 -9.93 7.38 -25.06
CA VAL A 72 -10.75 8.08 -26.05
C VAL A 72 -12.12 8.45 -25.49
N GLU A 73 -12.62 7.66 -24.54
CA GLU A 73 -13.87 7.90 -23.80
C GLU A 73 -13.70 9.02 -22.76
N PHE A 74 -12.50 9.18 -22.21
CA PHE A 74 -12.18 10.16 -21.18
C PHE A 74 -10.93 10.98 -21.57
N PRO A 75 -11.04 11.87 -22.57
CA PRO A 75 -9.90 12.61 -23.11
C PRO A 75 -9.43 13.72 -22.18
N MET A 76 -10.34 14.36 -21.43
CA MET A 76 -10.01 15.47 -20.53
C MET A 76 -9.96 14.99 -19.08
N LEU A 77 -9.21 15.72 -18.24
CA LEU A 77 -9.09 15.43 -16.80
C LEU A 77 -10.45 15.47 -16.09
N GLU A 78 -11.34 16.33 -16.56
CA GLU A 78 -12.69 16.60 -16.05
C GLU A 78 -13.61 15.38 -16.20
N ASP A 79 -13.41 14.59 -17.26
CA ASP A 79 -14.27 13.47 -17.63
C ASP A 79 -13.93 12.20 -16.83
N ARG A 80 -12.79 12.16 -16.15
CA ARG A 80 -12.18 10.92 -15.63
C ARG A 80 -12.65 10.48 -14.26
N GLY A 81 -13.66 11.15 -13.70
CA GLY A 81 -14.26 10.85 -12.40
C GLY A 81 -13.27 10.98 -11.22
N VAL A 82 -13.59 11.82 -10.24
CA VAL A 82 -12.72 11.98 -9.05
C VAL A 82 -13.25 11.14 -7.90
N TYR A 83 -12.40 10.28 -7.35
CA TYR A 83 -12.67 9.60 -6.08
C TYR A 83 -12.46 10.57 -4.92
N GLN A 84 -13.53 10.88 -4.19
CA GLN A 84 -13.55 11.93 -3.15
C GLN A 84 -13.68 11.39 -1.72
N SER A 85 -13.77 10.08 -1.51
CA SER A 85 -14.06 9.53 -0.18
C SER A 85 -12.89 9.64 0.81
N TYR A 86 -11.64 9.72 0.32
CA TYR A 86 -10.44 9.82 1.15
C TYR A 86 -9.40 10.74 0.52
N ALA A 87 -8.45 11.21 1.33
CA ALA A 87 -7.31 11.96 0.83
C ALA A 87 -6.34 11.05 0.05
N PRO A 88 -5.59 11.57 -0.94
CA PRO A 88 -4.72 10.78 -1.81
C PRO A 88 -3.43 10.29 -1.13
N GLY A 89 -3.22 10.64 0.16
CA GLY A 89 -2.01 10.28 0.90
C GLY A 89 -1.74 8.78 0.99
N SER A 90 -2.78 7.94 0.92
CA SER A 90 -2.64 6.48 0.90
C SER A 90 -2.02 5.94 -0.39
N VAL A 91 -2.11 6.67 -1.50
CA VAL A 91 -1.60 6.27 -2.82
C VAL A 91 -0.10 6.58 -2.95
N LEU A 92 0.36 7.63 -2.26
CA LEU A 92 1.72 8.17 -2.39
C LEU A 92 2.83 7.12 -2.11
N PRO A 93 2.79 6.32 -1.03
CA PRO A 93 3.85 5.34 -0.75
C PRO A 93 3.98 4.30 -1.87
N VAL A 94 2.86 3.81 -2.39
CA VAL A 94 2.82 2.81 -3.47
C VAL A 94 3.38 3.40 -4.76
N TYR A 95 3.00 4.65 -5.08
CA TYR A 95 3.56 5.39 -6.21
C TYR A 95 5.08 5.56 -6.09
N LEU A 96 5.60 5.97 -4.93
CA LEU A 96 7.03 6.19 -4.72
C LEU A 96 7.82 4.87 -4.84
N ILE A 97 7.33 3.79 -4.24
CA ILE A 97 7.93 2.45 -4.37
C ILE A 97 7.99 2.05 -5.85
N ALA A 98 6.89 2.21 -6.59
CA ALA A 98 6.83 1.91 -8.02
C ALA A 98 7.84 2.73 -8.83
N LYS A 99 7.99 4.03 -8.54
CA LYS A 99 8.98 4.90 -9.19
C LYS A 99 10.42 4.50 -8.88
N ILE A 100 10.72 4.14 -7.63
CA ILE A 100 12.06 3.71 -7.21
C ILE A 100 12.43 2.37 -7.88
N ILE A 101 11.49 1.42 -7.94
CA ILE A 101 11.72 0.10 -8.53
C ILE A 101 11.69 0.13 -10.07
N GLY A 102 11.12 1.18 -10.67
CA GLY A 102 10.94 1.29 -12.12
C GLY A 102 9.93 0.29 -12.68
N ARG A 103 8.92 -0.09 -11.89
CA ARG A 103 7.86 -1.03 -12.30
C ARG A 103 6.48 -0.46 -11.99
N PRO A 104 5.45 -0.73 -12.82
CA PRO A 104 4.10 -0.26 -12.55
C PRO A 104 3.56 -0.77 -11.19
N PRO A 105 2.72 0.04 -10.51
CA PRO A 105 2.04 -0.40 -9.29
C PRO A 105 1.26 -1.70 -9.47
N SER A 106 1.27 -2.53 -8.44
CA SER A 106 0.59 -3.83 -8.42
C SER A 106 0.03 -4.13 -7.03
N ALA A 107 -0.93 -5.06 -6.94
CA ALA A 107 -1.47 -5.50 -5.66
C ALA A 107 -0.37 -6.05 -4.73
N ALA A 108 0.62 -6.74 -5.28
CA ALA A 108 1.78 -7.22 -4.53
C ALA A 108 2.58 -6.07 -3.88
N MET A 109 2.73 -4.93 -4.56
CA MET A 109 3.39 -3.76 -3.98
C MET A 109 2.57 -3.16 -2.83
N VAL A 110 1.25 -3.03 -3.00
CA VAL A 110 0.35 -2.56 -1.94
C VAL A 110 0.45 -3.48 -0.72
N MET A 111 0.39 -4.79 -0.93
CA MET A 111 0.51 -5.77 0.16
C MET A 111 1.87 -5.70 0.85
N ARG A 112 2.98 -5.59 0.11
CA ARG A 112 4.32 -5.42 0.71
C ARG A 112 4.39 -4.18 1.58
N TYR A 113 3.85 -3.06 1.10
CA TYR A 113 3.80 -1.81 1.86
C TYR A 113 2.94 -1.96 3.13
N ASN A 114 1.77 -2.58 3.01
CA ASN A 114 0.89 -2.82 4.17
C ASN A 114 1.56 -3.75 5.21
N LEU A 115 2.25 -4.81 4.78
CA LEU A 115 3.00 -5.68 5.68
C LEU A 115 4.12 -4.91 6.39
N LEU A 116 4.88 -4.08 5.67
CA LEU A 116 5.92 -3.23 6.27
C LEU A 116 5.33 -2.27 7.31
N ASN A 117 4.19 -1.66 7.01
CA ASN A 117 3.48 -0.76 7.92
C ASN A 117 3.02 -1.51 9.18
N HIS A 118 2.36 -2.67 9.02
CA HIS A 118 1.94 -3.50 10.15
C HIS A 118 3.12 -3.94 11.04
N PHE A 119 4.25 -4.31 10.44
CA PHE A 119 5.46 -4.63 11.21
C PHE A 119 5.98 -3.41 11.97
N GLY A 120 6.05 -2.25 11.31
CA GLY A 120 6.49 -1.00 11.94
C GLY A 120 5.61 -0.61 13.12
N ILE A 121 4.28 -0.70 12.98
CA ILE A 121 3.33 -0.44 14.08
C ILE A 121 3.54 -1.45 15.21
N ALA A 122 3.60 -2.75 14.89
CA ALA A 122 3.80 -3.80 15.90
C ALA A 122 5.12 -3.63 16.65
N PHE A 123 6.18 -3.19 15.96
CA PHE A 123 7.49 -2.95 16.58
C PHE A 123 7.52 -1.68 17.43
N LEU A 124 6.89 -0.59 16.99
CA LEU A 124 6.90 0.70 17.71
C LEU A 124 5.97 0.73 18.93
N LEU A 125 4.96 -0.14 18.95
CA LEU A 125 3.98 -0.24 20.05
C LEU A 125 4.25 -1.41 21.02
N ALA A 126 5.23 -2.28 20.74
CA ALA A 126 5.62 -3.39 21.61
C ALA A 126 6.64 -2.96 22.66
#